data_AF-A0A401GAX0-F1
#
_entry.id   AF-A0A401GAX0-F1
#
_cell.length_a   1.000
_cell.length_b   1.000
_cell.length_c   1.000
_cell.angle_alpha   90.00
_cell.angle_beta   90.00
_cell.angle_gamma   90.00
#
_symmetry.space_group_name_H-M   'P 1'
#
loop_
_entity.id
_entity.type
_entity.pdbx_description
1 polymer ?
#
loop_
_entity_poly.entity_id
_entity_poly.type
_entity_poly.pdbx_seq_one_letter_code
_entity_poly.pdbx_strand_id
1 'polypeptide(L)'
;MSLSLTRSEFDIACKAYISKYNFDSSLGATDARRYPNGWTWKEHASLPNFGYMCRAVFFPLTPTVQSGDEPDEDVYHGISDVDDNAALTQTQSTGVLSTRQYVVHSPTFQVPAFYFTIHDSAGSPLTLADIVTTPLFRRHALPETVSNSFAVSAPESLFPMLSQGDHPTLGTPAWYFHPCHTLESVAEVMMEVQQDEWTTEQRLLRWLETWFMVLGNIVDFGAGSL
;
A
#
# COMPACT_ATOMS: atom_id res chain seq x y z
N MET A 1 -2.53 -29.17 -9.93
CA MET A 1 -3.60 -28.14 -9.89
C MET A 1 -2.98 -26.82 -10.31
N SER A 2 -3.74 -25.91 -10.92
CA SER A 2 -3.23 -24.58 -11.26
C SER A 2 -2.89 -23.80 -9.98
N LEU A 3 -1.78 -23.06 -9.98
CA LEU A 3 -1.42 -22.14 -8.89
C LEU A 3 -1.98 -20.72 -9.12
N SER A 4 -2.64 -20.48 -10.26
CA SER A 4 -3.37 -19.24 -10.53
C SER A 4 -4.77 -19.25 -9.90
N LEU A 5 -5.38 -18.08 -9.76
CA LEU A 5 -6.75 -17.90 -9.29
C LEU A 5 -7.67 -17.54 -10.46
N THR A 6 -8.68 -18.38 -10.68
CA THR A 6 -9.83 -17.96 -11.49
C THR A 6 -10.56 -16.79 -10.82
N ARG A 7 -11.44 -16.13 -11.59
CA ARG A 7 -12.24 -15.02 -11.06
C ARG A 7 -13.09 -15.41 -9.86
N SER A 8 -13.73 -16.58 -9.90
CA SER A 8 -14.57 -17.07 -8.81
C SER A 8 -13.74 -17.44 -7.57
N GLU A 9 -12.57 -18.03 -7.78
CA GLU A 9 -11.65 -18.38 -6.69
C GLU A 9 -11.09 -17.14 -6.00
N PHE A 10 -10.79 -16.08 -6.76
CA PHE A 10 -10.43 -14.77 -6.22
C PHE A 10 -11.53 -14.21 -5.30
N ASP A 11 -12.78 -14.18 -5.78
CA ASP A 11 -13.91 -13.69 -4.98
C ASP A 11 -14.08 -14.49 -3.67
N ILE A 12 -13.97 -15.83 -3.74
CA ILE A 12 -14.02 -16.70 -2.56
C ILE A 12 -12.87 -16.39 -1.60
N ALA A 13 -11.64 -16.32 -2.10
CA ALA A 13 -10.44 -16.05 -1.30
C ALA A 13 -10.56 -14.71 -0.56
N CYS A 14 -10.97 -13.65 -1.26
CA CYS A 14 -11.15 -12.32 -0.70
C CYS A 14 -12.23 -12.28 0.38
N LYS A 15 -13.39 -12.92 0.14
CA LYS A 15 -14.50 -12.97 1.10
C LYS A 15 -14.12 -13.78 2.35
N ALA A 16 -13.45 -14.92 2.18
CA ALA A 16 -12.93 -15.72 3.29
C ALA A 16 -11.89 -14.95 4.12
N TYR A 17 -10.97 -14.24 3.45
CA TYR A 17 -9.95 -13.41 4.10
C TYR A 17 -10.57 -12.30 4.93
N ILE A 18 -11.53 -11.54 4.37
CA ILE A 18 -12.25 -10.50 5.11
C ILE A 18 -12.95 -11.09 6.33
N SER A 19 -13.65 -12.23 6.16
CA SER A 19 -14.34 -12.90 7.26
C SER A 19 -13.40 -13.30 8.39
N LYS A 20 -12.18 -13.73 8.07
CA LYS A 20 -11.19 -14.15 9.06
C LYS A 20 -10.54 -12.97 9.77
N TYR A 21 -10.08 -11.96 9.02
CA TYR A 21 -9.17 -10.94 9.56
C TYR A 21 -9.83 -9.64 10.00
N ASN A 22 -11.09 -9.38 9.60
CA ASN A 22 -11.79 -8.18 10.09
C ASN A 22 -12.62 -8.42 11.35
N PHE A 23 -13.00 -9.67 11.63
CA PHE A 23 -13.83 -10.00 12.79
C PHE A 23 -13.01 -10.44 14.01
N ASP A 24 -11.75 -10.81 13.81
CA ASP A 24 -10.89 -11.30 14.88
C ASP A 24 -10.09 -10.14 15.53
N SER A 25 -10.76 -9.41 16.43
CA SER A 25 -10.14 -8.38 17.28
C SER A 25 -9.10 -8.94 18.26
N SER A 26 -8.92 -10.27 18.33
CA SER A 26 -7.99 -10.94 19.23
C SER A 26 -6.61 -11.22 18.61
N LEU A 27 -6.46 -10.96 17.30
CA LEU A 27 -5.16 -11.01 16.63
C LEU A 27 -4.22 -9.98 17.28
N GLY A 28 -3.15 -10.47 17.90
CA GLY A 28 -2.14 -9.61 18.51
C GLY A 28 -1.51 -8.67 17.47
N ALA A 29 -0.88 -7.59 17.93
CA ALA A 29 -0.24 -6.57 17.08
C ALA A 29 0.75 -7.16 16.03
N THR A 30 1.28 -8.36 16.27
CA THR A 30 2.15 -9.10 15.35
C THR A 30 1.41 -9.69 14.14
N ASP A 31 0.18 -10.17 14.31
CA ASP A 31 -0.62 -10.74 13.21
C ASP A 31 -1.24 -9.65 12.33
N ALA A 32 -1.61 -8.50 12.92
CA ALA A 32 -2.10 -7.35 12.15
C ALA A 32 -1.05 -6.79 11.17
N ARG A 33 0.25 -6.93 11.50
CA ARG A 33 1.36 -6.56 10.59
C ARG A 33 1.58 -7.58 9.47
N ARG A 34 1.20 -8.83 9.69
CA ARG A 34 1.37 -9.92 8.73
C ARG A 34 0.16 -10.05 7.79
N TYR A 35 -1.03 -9.77 8.32
CA TYR A 35 -2.30 -9.87 7.60
C TYR A 35 -3.07 -8.55 7.73
N PRO A 36 -3.03 -7.68 6.71
CA PRO A 36 -3.77 -6.42 6.74
C PRO A 36 -5.27 -6.64 6.95
N ASN A 37 -5.86 -5.91 7.90
CA ASN A 37 -7.30 -5.89 8.17
C ASN A 37 -7.97 -4.62 7.59
N GLY A 38 -9.25 -4.41 7.91
CA GLY A 38 -10.03 -3.22 7.51
C GLY A 38 -10.54 -3.28 6.07
N TRP A 39 -10.44 -4.44 5.42
CA TRP A 39 -10.86 -4.62 4.03
C TRP A 39 -12.37 -4.81 3.91
N THR A 40 -12.99 -4.11 2.97
CA THR A 40 -14.40 -4.33 2.62
C THR A 40 -14.50 -4.87 1.21
N TRP A 41 -15.42 -5.80 1.00
CA TRP A 41 -15.75 -6.26 -0.34
C TRP A 41 -16.72 -5.28 -1.02
N LYS A 42 -16.43 -4.92 -2.26
CA LYS A 42 -17.27 -4.07 -3.10
C LYS A 42 -17.60 -4.81 -4.38
N GLU A 43 -18.89 -5.05 -4.62
CA GLU A 43 -19.36 -5.53 -5.91
C GLU A 43 -19.39 -4.37 -6.92
N HIS A 44 -19.13 -4.66 -8.19
CA HIS A 44 -19.33 -3.66 -9.25
C HIS A 44 -20.82 -3.41 -9.44
N ALA A 45 -21.20 -2.14 -9.66
CA ALA A 45 -22.60 -1.71 -9.65
C ALA A 45 -23.46 -2.41 -10.72
N SER A 46 -22.87 -2.80 -11.84
CA SER A 46 -23.60 -3.33 -13.01
C SER A 46 -23.03 -4.61 -13.60
N LEU A 47 -21.85 -5.07 -13.14
CA LEU A 47 -21.18 -6.25 -13.71
C LEU A 47 -21.00 -7.29 -12.61
N PRO A 48 -21.75 -8.41 -12.64
CA PRO A 48 -21.58 -9.47 -11.67
C PRO A 48 -20.18 -10.07 -11.79
N ASN A 49 -19.63 -10.54 -10.67
CA ASN A 49 -18.28 -11.11 -10.58
C ASN A 49 -17.20 -10.13 -11.07
N PHE A 50 -17.41 -8.83 -10.82
CA PHE A 50 -16.42 -7.79 -11.09
C PHE A 50 -16.03 -6.97 -9.84
N GLY A 51 -16.35 -7.49 -8.64
CA GLY A 51 -15.99 -6.90 -7.36
C GLY A 51 -14.50 -6.90 -7.01
N TYR A 52 -14.17 -6.26 -5.89
CA TYR A 52 -12.80 -6.02 -5.40
C TYR A 52 -12.79 -5.78 -3.89
N MET A 53 -11.61 -5.92 -3.26
CA MET A 53 -11.42 -5.49 -1.87
C MET A 53 -11.01 -4.02 -1.84
N CYS A 54 -11.50 -3.25 -0.87
CA CYS A 54 -11.16 -1.85 -0.67
C CYS A 54 -10.97 -1.52 0.81
N ARG A 55 -9.96 -0.71 1.15
CA ARG A 55 -9.81 -0.08 2.47
C ARG A 55 -9.23 1.33 2.38
N ALA A 56 -9.39 2.10 3.44
CA ALA A 56 -8.81 3.44 3.59
C ALA A 56 -7.80 3.44 4.75
N VAL A 57 -6.68 4.13 4.56
CA VAL A 57 -5.54 4.21 5.49
C VAL A 57 -5.06 5.66 5.54
N PHE A 58 -4.62 6.13 6.71
CA PHE A 58 -4.23 7.53 6.91
C PHE A 58 -2.83 7.64 7.51
N PHE A 59 -1.93 8.40 6.88
CA PHE A 59 -0.56 8.58 7.37
C PHE A 59 -0.37 9.98 7.94
N PRO A 60 0.21 10.14 9.15
CA PRO A 60 0.67 11.45 9.60
C PRO A 60 1.87 11.88 8.76
N LEU A 61 1.86 13.11 8.24
CA LEU A 61 3.05 13.76 7.70
C LEU A 61 3.89 14.24 8.88
N THR A 62 5.02 13.59 9.12
CA THR A 62 6.05 14.18 9.97
C THR A 62 6.68 15.33 9.19
N PRO A 63 6.73 16.56 9.72
CA PRO A 63 7.43 17.64 9.07
C PRO A 63 8.88 17.23 8.83
N THR A 64 9.31 17.24 7.57
CA THR A 64 10.73 17.12 7.25
C THR A 64 11.39 18.39 7.75
N VAL A 65 12.02 18.35 8.93
CA VAL A 65 12.91 19.42 9.36
C VAL A 65 14.08 19.36 8.39
N GLN A 66 14.07 20.23 7.38
CA GLN A 66 15.29 20.57 6.66
C GLN A 66 16.20 21.22 7.69
N SER A 67 17.12 20.45 8.26
CA SER A 67 18.23 20.99 9.05
C SER A 67 19.14 21.75 8.09
N GLY A 68 18.81 23.01 7.86
CA GLY A 68 19.72 24.00 7.30
C GLY A 68 20.67 24.46 8.38
N ASP A 69 21.96 24.28 8.08
CA ASP A 69 23.15 24.96 8.59
C ASP A 69 23.48 24.87 10.09
N GLU A 70 24.67 24.31 10.33
CA GLU A 70 25.43 24.36 11.58
C GLU A 70 25.56 25.81 12.09
N PRO A 71 25.41 26.07 13.40
CA PRO A 71 25.79 27.36 13.95
C PRO A 71 27.29 27.34 14.27
N ASP A 72 28.08 28.06 13.47
CA ASP A 72 29.42 28.52 13.87
C ASP A 72 29.30 29.42 15.11
N GLU A 73 30.16 29.18 16.09
CA GLU A 73 30.26 29.95 17.33
C GLU A 73 30.84 31.36 17.10
N ASP A 74 30.51 32.24 18.05
CA ASP A 74 31.12 33.52 18.42
C ASP A 74 30.64 34.83 17.75
N VAL A 75 29.92 35.67 18.53
CA VAL A 75 30.43 36.92 19.16
C VAL A 75 29.27 37.70 19.81
N TYR A 76 29.51 38.15 21.05
CA TYR A 76 28.64 38.89 21.97
C TYR A 76 28.62 40.41 21.69
N HIS A 77 27.43 41.05 21.65
CA HIS A 77 27.13 42.35 22.32
C HIS A 77 25.72 42.91 22.07
N GLY A 78 25.10 43.46 23.12
CA GLY A 78 24.16 44.60 23.02
C GLY A 78 22.74 44.35 23.55
N ILE A 79 22.34 45.12 24.57
CA ILE A 79 21.03 45.08 25.26
C ILE A 79 20.03 46.05 24.58
N SER A 80 18.73 45.77 24.72
CA SER A 80 17.50 46.58 24.44
C SER A 80 17.19 46.82 22.94
N ASP A 81 15.97 46.66 22.42
CA ASP A 81 14.65 47.06 22.94
C ASP A 81 13.52 46.07 22.59
N VAL A 82 12.42 46.21 23.33
CA VAL A 82 11.13 45.53 23.17
C VAL A 82 10.51 45.92 21.83
N ASP A 83 10.34 44.96 20.91
CA ASP A 83 9.49 45.14 19.74
C ASP A 83 8.50 43.98 19.61
N ASP A 84 7.24 44.38 19.48
CA ASP A 84 6.02 43.58 19.46
C ASP A 84 5.95 42.81 18.13
N ASN A 85 6.76 41.76 18.00
CA ASN A 85 6.65 40.86 16.88
C ASN A 85 5.60 39.80 17.23
N ALA A 86 4.36 40.06 16.80
CA ALA A 86 3.30 39.09 16.72
C ALA A 86 3.77 37.92 15.83
N ALA A 87 4.50 36.99 16.44
CA ALA A 87 4.84 35.72 15.86
C ALA A 87 3.51 35.03 15.57
N LEU A 88 3.12 35.06 14.29
CA LEU A 88 2.18 34.12 13.73
C LEU A 88 2.73 32.75 14.08
N THR A 89 2.22 32.17 15.16
CA THR A 89 2.36 30.74 15.44
C THR A 89 1.71 30.06 14.25
N GLN A 90 2.50 29.81 13.22
CA GLN A 90 2.13 28.96 12.11
C GLN A 90 1.88 27.62 12.79
N THR A 91 0.61 27.36 13.12
CA THR A 91 0.15 26.06 13.54
C THR A 91 0.64 25.13 12.44
N GLN A 92 1.72 24.41 12.74
CA GLN A 92 2.25 23.40 11.84
C GLN A 92 1.10 22.42 11.66
N SER A 93 0.38 22.56 10.56
CA SER A 93 -0.69 21.65 10.23
C SER A 93 0.01 20.31 10.03
N THR A 94 -0.15 19.42 11.01
CA THR A 94 0.25 18.02 10.85
C THR A 94 -0.61 17.47 9.74
N GLY A 95 -0.10 17.54 8.52
CA GLY A 95 -0.81 17.07 7.34
C GLY A 95 -1.10 15.58 7.50
N VAL A 96 -2.22 15.13 6.95
CA VAL A 96 -2.55 13.70 6.90
C VAL A 96 -2.66 13.31 5.44
N LEU A 97 -1.93 12.27 5.03
CA LEU A 97 -2.10 11.65 3.73
C LEU A 97 -3.25 10.65 3.81
N SER A 98 -4.16 10.69 2.85
CA SER A 98 -5.22 9.70 2.73
C SER A 98 -4.90 8.72 1.61
N THR A 99 -4.94 7.43 1.92
CA THR A 99 -4.71 6.37 0.93
C THR A 99 -5.93 5.48 0.84
N ARG A 100 -6.39 5.25 -0.39
CA ARG A 100 -7.28 4.13 -0.67
C ARG A 100 -6.50 3.01 -1.31
N GLN A 101 -6.68 1.82 -0.78
CA GLN A 101 -6.01 0.60 -1.24
C GLN A 101 -7.06 -0.36 -1.78
N TYR A 102 -6.70 -1.08 -2.83
CA TYR A 102 -7.57 -1.98 -3.55
C TYR A 102 -6.85 -3.29 -3.87
N VAL A 103 -7.59 -4.39 -3.78
CA VAL A 103 -7.17 -5.69 -4.30
C VAL A 103 -8.15 -6.09 -5.38
N VAL A 104 -7.66 -6.24 -6.60
CA VAL A 104 -8.46 -6.57 -7.80
C VAL A 104 -7.97 -7.87 -8.42
N HIS A 105 -8.82 -8.56 -9.16
CA HIS A 105 -8.40 -9.68 -9.98
C HIS A 105 -7.75 -9.16 -11.27
N SER A 106 -6.58 -9.69 -11.62
CA SER A 106 -5.95 -9.48 -12.92
C SER A 106 -6.35 -10.61 -13.87
N PRO A 107 -7.17 -10.37 -14.91
CA PRO A 107 -7.58 -11.42 -15.83
C PRO A 107 -6.42 -11.98 -16.65
N THR A 108 -5.46 -11.12 -17.01
CA THR A 108 -4.29 -11.47 -17.83
C THR A 108 -3.37 -12.44 -17.11
N PHE A 109 -3.11 -12.19 -15.82
CA PHE A 109 -2.17 -12.99 -15.02
C PHE A 109 -2.88 -14.02 -14.12
N GLN A 110 -4.21 -13.94 -14.01
CA GLN A 110 -5.02 -14.79 -13.15
C GLN A 110 -4.55 -14.80 -11.69
N VAL A 111 -4.29 -13.61 -11.14
CA VAL A 111 -3.80 -13.40 -9.77
C VAL A 111 -4.39 -12.11 -9.21
N PRO A 112 -4.38 -11.89 -7.88
CA PRO A 112 -4.64 -10.59 -7.29
C PRO A 112 -3.60 -9.55 -7.71
N ALA A 113 -4.03 -8.32 -7.87
CA ALA A 113 -3.19 -7.17 -8.12
C ALA A 113 -3.54 -6.05 -7.12
N PHE A 114 -2.52 -5.35 -6.65
CA PHE A 114 -2.67 -4.26 -5.70
C PHE A 114 -2.70 -2.92 -6.41
N TYR A 115 -3.76 -2.16 -6.17
CA TYR A 115 -3.95 -0.82 -6.67
C TYR A 115 -4.10 0.13 -5.48
N PHE A 116 -3.71 1.39 -5.65
CA PHE A 116 -3.92 2.41 -4.62
C PHE A 116 -3.99 3.81 -5.22
N THR A 117 -4.56 4.72 -4.44
CA THR A 117 -4.53 6.16 -4.67
C THR A 117 -4.12 6.83 -3.37
N ILE A 118 -3.31 7.88 -3.44
CA ILE A 118 -2.86 8.60 -2.26
C ILE A 118 -2.94 10.10 -2.52
N HIS A 119 -3.50 10.81 -1.55
CA HIS A 119 -3.82 12.23 -1.64
C HIS A 119 -3.31 12.97 -0.41
N ASP A 120 -2.98 14.24 -0.60
CA ASP A 120 -2.67 15.17 0.48
C ASP A 120 -3.92 15.57 1.29
N SER A 121 -3.73 16.43 2.29
CA SER A 121 -4.82 16.95 3.14
C SER A 121 -5.80 17.85 2.40
N ALA A 122 -5.44 18.38 1.23
CA ALA A 122 -6.33 19.13 0.35
C ALA A 122 -7.10 18.22 -0.62
N GLY A 123 -6.79 16.91 -0.63
CA GLY A 123 -7.40 15.93 -1.53
C GLY A 123 -6.73 15.85 -2.91
N SER A 124 -5.56 16.49 -3.10
CA SER A 124 -4.81 16.44 -4.36
C SER A 124 -4.01 15.12 -4.44
N PRO A 125 -3.99 14.43 -5.60
CA PRO A 125 -3.20 13.22 -5.76
C PRO A 125 -1.70 13.53 -5.69
N LEU A 126 -0.92 12.70 -5.00
CA LEU A 126 0.54 12.85 -4.94
C LEU A 126 1.23 12.48 -6.25
N THR A 127 2.39 13.09 -6.49
CA THR A 127 3.28 12.71 -7.58
C THR A 127 4.02 11.41 -7.24
N LEU A 128 4.56 10.70 -8.23
CA LEU A 128 5.35 9.50 -7.96
C LEU A 128 6.56 9.79 -7.05
N ALA A 129 7.21 10.95 -7.23
CA ALA A 129 8.34 11.37 -6.42
C ALA A 129 7.95 11.51 -4.94
N ASP A 130 6.76 12.03 -4.65
CA ASP A 130 6.26 12.13 -3.27
C ASP A 130 5.84 10.75 -2.76
N ILE A 131 5.15 9.96 -3.58
CA ILE A 131 4.63 8.63 -3.25
C ILE A 131 5.72 7.72 -2.70
N VAL A 132 6.89 7.65 -3.37
CA VAL A 132 7.99 6.76 -2.96
C VAL A 132 8.60 7.13 -1.61
N THR A 133 8.38 8.36 -1.13
CA THR A 133 8.86 8.84 0.18
C THR A 133 7.85 8.60 1.31
N THR A 134 6.63 8.16 0.98
CA THR A 134 5.57 7.98 1.98
C THR A 134 5.79 6.74 2.84
N PRO A 135 5.19 6.69 4.05
CA PRO A 135 5.22 5.51 4.91
C PRO A 135 4.54 4.26 4.32
N LEU A 136 3.89 4.36 3.16
CA LEU A 136 3.23 3.23 2.50
C LEU A 136 4.22 2.13 2.09
N PHE A 137 5.49 2.47 1.85
CA PHE A 137 6.50 1.52 1.42
C PHE A 137 7.54 1.28 2.50
N ARG A 138 8.04 0.03 2.58
CA ARG A 138 9.19 -0.27 3.43
C ARG A 138 10.43 0.43 2.91
N ARG A 139 11.33 0.81 3.82
CA ARG A 139 12.62 1.41 3.46
C ARG A 139 13.39 0.49 2.51
N HIS A 140 13.88 1.06 1.40
CA HIS A 140 14.62 0.36 0.34
C HIS A 140 13.81 -0.69 -0.46
N ALA A 141 12.48 -0.73 -0.32
CA ALA A 141 11.66 -1.65 -1.12
C ALA A 141 11.51 -1.21 -2.58
N LEU A 142 11.57 0.10 -2.83
CA LEU A 142 11.54 0.67 -4.17
C LEU A 142 12.97 1.04 -4.59
N PRO A 143 13.34 0.84 -5.87
CA PRO A 143 14.58 1.39 -6.42
C PRO A 143 14.72 2.88 -6.13
N GLU A 144 15.93 3.33 -5.82
CA GLU A 144 16.23 4.75 -5.59
C GLU A 144 16.03 5.61 -6.85
N THR A 145 16.06 4.97 -8.02
CA THR A 145 15.86 5.62 -9.32
C THR A 145 14.43 5.46 -9.81
N VAL A 146 13.67 6.56 -9.76
CA VAL A 146 12.40 6.69 -10.47
C VAL A 146 12.68 6.70 -11.98
N SER A 147 12.11 5.75 -12.72
CA SER A 147 12.38 5.62 -14.16
C SER A 147 11.77 6.76 -14.97
N ASN A 148 10.56 7.20 -14.60
CA ASN A 148 9.90 8.42 -15.10
C ASN A 148 8.74 8.81 -14.15
N SER A 149 8.04 9.91 -14.41
CA SER A 149 6.94 10.41 -13.56
C SER A 149 5.77 9.44 -13.34
N PHE A 150 5.68 8.36 -14.12
CA PHE A 150 4.57 7.41 -14.13
C PHE A 150 4.98 5.97 -13.79
N ALA A 151 6.27 5.71 -13.60
CA ALA A 151 6.76 4.35 -13.37
C ALA A 151 8.09 4.28 -12.59
N VAL A 152 8.20 3.26 -11.75
CA VAL A 152 9.46 2.83 -11.12
C VAL A 152 9.81 1.44 -11.62
N SER A 153 10.99 1.28 -12.22
CA SER A 153 11.50 0.01 -12.76
C SER A 153 12.87 -0.29 -12.17
N ALA A 154 13.12 -1.56 -11.83
CA ALA A 154 14.48 -2.01 -11.56
C ALA A 154 15.28 -2.07 -12.88
N PRO A 155 16.59 -1.80 -12.89
CA PRO A 155 17.40 -1.75 -14.10
C PRO A 155 17.33 -3.00 -15.00
N GLU A 156 17.08 -4.18 -14.40
CA GLU A 156 16.97 -5.45 -15.14
C GLU A 156 15.54 -5.94 -15.37
N SER A 157 14.53 -5.18 -14.90
CA SER A 157 13.13 -5.58 -15.05
C SER A 157 12.57 -5.12 -16.40
N LEU A 158 12.00 -6.05 -17.17
CA LEU A 158 11.26 -5.75 -18.40
C LEU A 158 9.94 -5.02 -18.15
N PHE A 159 9.41 -5.09 -16.91
CA PHE A 159 8.18 -4.43 -16.50
C PHE A 159 8.43 -3.47 -15.34
N PRO A 160 7.82 -2.27 -15.36
CA PRO A 160 7.86 -1.38 -14.22
C PRO A 160 7.20 -2.05 -13.01
N MET A 161 7.88 -2.02 -11.88
CA MET A 161 7.38 -2.60 -10.64
C MET A 161 6.15 -1.84 -10.16
N LEU A 162 6.19 -0.50 -10.20
CA LEU A 162 5.09 0.40 -9.88
C LEU A 162 4.75 1.23 -11.10
N SER A 163 3.46 1.34 -11.45
CA SER A 163 2.96 2.09 -12.61
C SER A 163 1.67 2.82 -12.31
N GLN A 164 1.34 3.82 -13.13
CA GLN A 164 0.03 4.46 -13.14
C GLN A 164 -0.85 3.89 -14.28
N GLY A 165 -2.12 3.68 -13.99
CA GLY A 165 -3.14 3.24 -14.95
C GLY A 165 -4.55 3.42 -14.38
N ASP A 166 -5.54 2.79 -15.00
CA ASP A 166 -6.92 2.84 -14.49
C ASP A 166 -7.21 1.63 -13.59
N HIS A 167 -7.91 1.88 -12.49
CA HIS A 167 -8.44 0.81 -11.64
C HIS A 167 -9.40 -0.08 -12.45
N PRO A 168 -9.17 -1.39 -12.60
CA PRO A 168 -9.89 -2.24 -13.55
C PRO A 168 -11.42 -2.22 -13.38
N THR A 169 -11.90 -2.16 -12.13
CA THR A 169 -13.34 -2.09 -11.83
C THR A 169 -13.92 -0.67 -11.83
N LEU A 170 -13.13 0.37 -11.55
CA LEU A 170 -13.65 1.72 -11.30
C LEU A 170 -13.45 2.66 -12.50
N GLY A 171 -12.50 2.35 -13.38
CA GLY A 171 -12.13 3.22 -14.49
C GLY A 171 -11.52 4.56 -14.05
N THR A 172 -10.99 4.62 -12.83
CA THR A 172 -10.39 5.84 -12.27
C THR A 172 -8.87 5.69 -12.18
N PRO A 173 -8.09 6.79 -12.33
CA PRO A 173 -6.64 6.74 -12.20
C PRO A 173 -6.19 6.17 -10.85
N ALA A 174 -5.22 5.27 -10.89
CA ALA A 174 -4.64 4.61 -9.74
C ALA A 174 -3.19 4.16 -10.02
N TRP A 175 -2.43 4.01 -8.94
CA TRP A 175 -1.13 3.37 -8.95
C TRP A 175 -1.29 1.87 -8.74
N TYR A 176 -0.45 1.05 -9.37
CA TYR A 176 -0.50 -0.40 -9.19
C TYR A 176 0.87 -1.06 -9.29
N PHE A 177 1.02 -2.18 -8.58
CA PHE A 177 2.15 -3.07 -8.75
C PHE A 177 1.88 -4.05 -9.89
N HIS A 178 2.84 -4.20 -10.79
CA HIS A 178 2.68 -5.14 -11.90
C HIS A 178 2.67 -6.59 -11.39
N PRO A 179 1.63 -7.38 -11.69
CA PRO A 179 1.44 -8.69 -11.06
C PRO A 179 2.18 -9.85 -11.77
N CYS A 180 3.07 -9.58 -12.73
CA CYS A 180 3.68 -10.65 -13.56
C CYS A 180 4.48 -11.68 -12.77
N HIS A 181 5.14 -11.28 -11.69
CA HIS A 181 5.90 -12.19 -10.82
C HIS A 181 5.09 -12.71 -9.63
N THR A 182 3.83 -12.28 -9.48
CA THR A 182 2.99 -12.69 -8.34
C THR A 182 2.83 -14.21 -8.29
N LEU A 183 2.56 -14.85 -9.43
CA LEU A 183 2.37 -16.30 -9.46
C LEU A 183 3.64 -17.04 -9.04
N GLU A 184 4.79 -16.63 -9.57
CA GLU A 184 6.11 -17.21 -9.27
C GLU A 184 6.42 -17.09 -7.77
N SER A 185 6.33 -15.88 -7.21
CA SER A 185 6.66 -15.63 -5.80
C SER A 185 5.71 -16.34 -4.82
N VAL A 186 4.41 -16.41 -5.14
CA VAL A 186 3.44 -17.11 -4.27
C VAL A 186 3.58 -18.62 -4.42
N ALA A 187 3.83 -19.13 -5.63
CA ALA A 187 4.01 -20.56 -5.90
C ALA A 187 5.14 -21.16 -5.06
N GLU A 188 6.28 -20.49 -5.00
CA GLU A 188 7.45 -20.93 -4.23
C GLU A 188 7.10 -21.18 -2.77
N VAL A 189 6.43 -20.23 -2.12
CA VAL A 189 6.02 -20.37 -0.72
C VAL A 189 4.91 -21.42 -0.57
N MET A 190 3.93 -21.43 -1.48
CA MET A 190 2.79 -22.34 -1.41
C MET A 190 3.22 -23.81 -1.49
N MET A 191 4.27 -24.14 -2.24
CA MET A 191 4.80 -25.52 -2.32
C MET A 191 5.29 -26.04 -0.96
N GLU A 192 5.86 -25.18 -0.12
CA GLU A 192 6.39 -25.57 1.19
C GLU A 192 5.30 -25.71 2.26
N VAL A 193 4.23 -24.92 2.14
CA VAL A 193 3.16 -24.89 3.17
C VAL A 193 1.95 -25.73 2.81
N GLN A 194 1.86 -26.26 1.58
CA GLN A 194 0.70 -27.00 1.11
C GLN A 194 0.43 -28.24 1.99
N GLN A 195 -0.84 -28.44 2.34
CA GLN A 195 -1.32 -29.60 3.10
C GLN A 195 -2.39 -30.34 2.30
N ASP A 196 -2.34 -31.67 2.30
CA ASP A 196 -3.26 -32.52 1.55
C ASP A 196 -4.71 -32.41 2.05
N GLU A 197 -4.90 -32.12 3.34
CA GLU A 197 -6.21 -32.07 3.99
C GLU A 197 -6.98 -30.76 3.80
N TRP A 198 -6.39 -29.75 3.15
CA TRP A 198 -7.06 -28.46 2.97
C TRP A 198 -8.28 -28.56 2.07
N THR A 199 -9.39 -28.01 2.56
CA THR A 199 -10.52 -27.69 1.69
C THR A 199 -10.11 -26.67 0.62
N THR A 200 -10.87 -26.59 -0.46
CA THR A 200 -10.63 -25.60 -1.52
C THR A 200 -10.58 -24.18 -0.93
N GLU A 201 -11.53 -23.83 -0.06
CA GLU A 201 -11.56 -22.50 0.56
C GLU A 201 -10.33 -22.23 1.43
N GLN A 202 -9.88 -23.19 2.24
CA GLN A 202 -8.66 -23.05 3.05
C GLN A 202 -7.42 -22.82 2.19
N ARG A 203 -7.30 -23.54 1.07
CA ARG A 203 -6.21 -23.35 0.11
C ARG A 203 -6.24 -21.96 -0.52
N LEU A 204 -7.42 -21.48 -0.92
CA LEU A 204 -7.62 -20.16 -1.50
C LEU A 204 -7.32 -19.03 -0.51
N LEU A 205 -7.79 -19.18 0.74
CA LEU A 205 -7.48 -18.26 1.82
C LEU A 205 -5.96 -18.22 2.06
N ARG A 206 -5.30 -19.38 2.17
CA ARG A 206 -3.85 -19.45 2.36
C ARG A 206 -3.11 -18.81 1.18
N TRP A 207 -3.57 -19.02 -0.05
CA TRP A 207 -2.99 -18.38 -1.22
C TRP A 207 -3.00 -16.85 -1.08
N LEU A 208 -4.14 -16.26 -0.68
CA LEU A 208 -4.26 -14.82 -0.50
C LEU A 208 -3.44 -14.29 0.70
N GLU A 209 -3.35 -15.06 1.79
CA GLU A 209 -2.45 -14.79 2.92
C GLU A 209 -0.99 -14.74 2.48
N THR A 210 -0.55 -15.72 1.69
CA THR A 210 0.81 -15.78 1.12
C THR A 210 1.06 -14.61 0.19
N TRP A 211 0.07 -14.23 -0.63
CA TRP A 211 0.17 -13.06 -1.49
C TRP A 211 0.36 -11.76 -0.71
N PHE A 212 -0.41 -11.53 0.36
CA PHE A 212 -0.22 -10.37 1.24
C PHE A 212 1.14 -10.39 1.92
N MET A 213 1.64 -11.56 2.31
CA MET A 213 2.98 -11.70 2.87
C MET A 213 4.08 -11.30 1.87
N VAL A 214 3.99 -11.78 0.61
CA VAL A 214 4.93 -11.43 -0.45
C VAL A 214 4.90 -9.94 -0.74
N LEU A 215 3.70 -9.38 -0.96
CA LEU A 215 3.51 -7.94 -1.21
C LEU A 215 3.92 -7.09 -0.01
N GLY A 216 3.79 -7.63 1.20
CA GLY A 216 4.19 -7.02 2.45
C GLY A 216 5.70 -6.79 2.58
N ASN A 217 6.53 -7.38 1.72
CA ASN A 217 7.96 -7.03 1.62
C ASN A 217 8.16 -5.63 1.01
N ILE A 218 7.18 -5.16 0.24
CA ILE A 218 7.22 -3.85 -0.43
C ILE A 218 6.32 -2.84 0.29
N VAL A 219 5.07 -3.22 0.53
CA VAL A 219 4.06 -2.37 1.15
C VAL A 219 4.08 -2.54 2.67
N ASP A 220 4.20 -1.43 3.41
CA ASP A 220 3.96 -1.43 4.85
C ASP A 220 2.44 -1.31 5.10
N PHE A 221 1.81 -2.48 5.24
CA PHE A 221 0.39 -2.55 5.51
C PHE A 221 -0.03 -2.08 6.90
N GLY A 222 0.91 -1.98 7.85
CA GLY A 222 0.67 -1.49 9.21
C GLY A 222 0.81 0.02 9.33
N ALA A 223 1.51 0.66 8.39
CA ALA A 223 1.58 2.12 8.34
C ALA A 223 0.16 2.71 8.25
N GLY A 224 -0.15 3.68 9.13
CA GLY A 224 -1.42 4.40 9.10
C GLY A 224 -2.69 3.58 9.41
N SER A 225 -2.54 2.32 9.83
CA SER A 225 -3.63 1.52 10.40
C SER A 225 -3.82 1.96 11.86
N LEU A 226 -5.02 2.47 12.17
CA LEU A 226 -5.40 2.90 13.52
C LEU A 226 -5.53 1.70 14.48
#